data_AF-A0A2M8TU34-F1
#
_entry.id   AF-A0A2M8TU34-F1
#
_cell.length_a   1.000
_cell.length_b   1.000
_cell.length_c   1.000
_cell.angle_alpha   90.00
_cell.angle_beta   90.00
_cell.angle_gamma   90.00
#
_symmetry.space_group_name_H-M   'P 1'
#
loop_
_entity.id
_entity.type
_entity.pdbx_description
1 polymer ?
#
loop_
_entity_poly.entity_id
_entity_poly.type
_entity_poly.pdbx_seq_one_letter_code
_entity_poly.pdbx_strand_id
1 'polypeptide(L)'
;MYAAVVALFVTAFVLPQHVQAENYNLLIGGKKVTSENCGDLTAIDGVKGKAKYDPASNTLTLDNATITTTAEKAAGVGLWNSIKDLKVVLIGENTITSEKSGGMVNYDKLTFTGAGKLTITGAMSGNEDYCYGVLNPGTVTVDGCTLEISGGVNGITSGRWKFNKCNVRVKGNGTTKDEYKGSMGRLGYVPEFTDCKITAPAGAEWKELKKSGYTFQSLFANGKVVTDWVTIKPNAAPENYNILICGQRVTSENCGDLTAIEGVKGKAAYDPATNTLTFDNATITTTAEKAAGVGLWTSVKGLTIKLIGENTITSEKSGGMVNYEKLIFTGAGKLTINGAMSGNEDYCYGILNPGTITVDGCSLEISGGVNGITSGRWKFNKCNVRVKGNGTEKDEYKGSMGRLGYVPEFTDCKIVSPEGTEWKELKKGSYTFQSLFGSNGKVVTDWVTIQPNDAPETYDLVLESYGENLVAVTKIVKELTGLSLLKAKQLVESAPCIIKENMSQEDAKEARDKLLAAGATASIHLHGTWKPSGINVQTVDTAAKVIYTLQGVRLNTKFENLPAGVYIVNGKKVLKK
;
A
#
# COMPACT_ATOMS: atom_id res chain seq x y z
N MET A 1 102.51 -29.67 14.88
CA MET A 1 101.78 -30.35 13.81
C MET A 1 100.69 -29.37 13.37
N TYR A 2 100.91 -28.68 12.24
CA TYR A 2 100.07 -27.59 11.73
C TYR A 2 99.30 -28.06 10.47
N ALA A 3 98.22 -27.33 10.15
CA ALA A 3 97.32 -27.37 8.96
C ALA A 3 96.09 -28.31 9.10
N ALA A 4 94.85 -27.82 9.20
CA ALA A 4 94.02 -26.97 8.32
C ALA A 4 93.24 -27.75 7.24
N VAL A 5 91.91 -27.80 7.44
CA VAL A 5 90.76 -27.78 6.50
C VAL A 5 90.90 -28.41 5.10
N VAL A 6 90.00 -29.36 4.76
CA VAL A 6 89.17 -29.30 3.53
C VAL A 6 87.79 -29.93 3.81
N ALA A 7 86.75 -29.11 3.82
CA ALA A 7 85.36 -29.54 3.67
C ALA A 7 85.05 -29.65 2.17
N LEU A 8 84.62 -30.82 1.71
CA LEU A 8 84.24 -31.06 0.32
C LEU A 8 82.73 -30.84 0.19
N PHE A 9 82.34 -29.67 -0.32
CA PHE A 9 80.97 -29.40 -0.78
C PHE A 9 80.72 -30.17 -2.08
N VAL A 10 79.85 -31.18 -2.04
CA VAL A 10 79.23 -31.74 -3.24
C VAL A 10 77.90 -31.02 -3.43
N THR A 11 77.90 -30.00 -4.29
CA THR A 11 76.70 -29.34 -4.78
C THR A 11 75.94 -30.30 -5.69
N ALA A 12 74.82 -30.85 -5.22
CA ALA A 12 73.86 -31.51 -6.09
C ALA A 12 73.18 -30.43 -6.97
N PHE A 13 73.45 -30.49 -8.27
CA PHE A 13 72.70 -29.74 -9.27
C PHE A 13 71.23 -30.20 -9.24
N VAL A 14 70.34 -29.36 -8.71
CA VAL A 14 68.90 -29.49 -8.94
C VAL A 14 68.63 -28.92 -10.33
N LEU A 15 68.34 -29.79 -11.30
CA LEU A 15 67.77 -29.36 -12.58
C LEU A 15 66.43 -28.67 -12.31
N PRO A 16 66.11 -27.52 -12.95
CA PRO A 16 64.81 -26.91 -12.80
C PRO A 16 63.75 -27.88 -13.33
N GLN A 17 62.84 -28.32 -12.45
CA GLN A 17 61.59 -28.91 -12.90
C GLN A 17 60.82 -27.83 -13.64
N HIS A 18 60.58 -28.02 -14.94
CA HIS A 18 59.57 -27.25 -15.65
C HIS A 18 58.20 -27.58 -15.04
N VAL A 19 57.78 -26.79 -14.05
CA VAL A 19 56.41 -26.84 -13.53
C VAL A 19 55.50 -26.34 -14.65
N GLN A 20 54.73 -27.25 -15.26
CA GLN A 20 53.78 -26.89 -16.30
C GLN A 20 52.69 -26.00 -15.70
N ALA A 21 52.45 -24.83 -16.28
CA ALA A 21 51.43 -23.89 -15.81
C ALA A 21 50.06 -24.57 -15.70
N GLU A 22 49.38 -24.37 -14.57
CA GLU A 22 48.06 -24.94 -14.31
C GLU A 22 47.04 -24.32 -15.28
N ASN A 23 46.18 -25.14 -15.90
CA ASN A 23 45.16 -24.68 -16.84
C ASN A 23 43.78 -24.68 -16.16
N TYR A 24 43.09 -23.54 -16.20
CA TYR A 24 41.85 -23.34 -15.44
C TYR A 24 40.55 -23.67 -16.20
N ASN A 25 40.60 -24.32 -17.36
CA ASN A 25 39.39 -24.60 -18.17
C ASN A 25 38.58 -23.34 -18.53
N LEU A 26 39.30 -22.23 -18.72
CA LEU A 26 38.81 -20.94 -19.19
C LEU A 26 39.66 -20.53 -20.38
N LEU A 27 39.02 -20.15 -21.47
CA LEU A 27 39.70 -19.49 -22.58
C LEU A 27 39.12 -18.08 -22.77
N ILE A 28 40.01 -17.13 -23.00
CA ILE A 28 39.71 -15.74 -23.32
C ILE A 28 40.38 -15.43 -24.64
N GLY A 29 39.64 -14.90 -25.63
CA GLY A 29 40.16 -14.63 -26.97
C GLY A 29 40.78 -15.87 -27.64
N GLY A 30 40.30 -17.08 -27.31
CA GLY A 30 40.85 -18.34 -27.80
C GLY A 30 42.15 -18.83 -27.13
N LYS A 31 42.69 -18.11 -26.14
CA LYS A 31 43.89 -18.50 -25.39
C LYS A 31 43.52 -19.03 -24.01
N LYS A 32 44.26 -20.03 -23.54
CA LYS A 32 44.05 -20.63 -22.21
C LYS A 32 44.43 -19.63 -21.11
N VAL A 33 43.57 -19.54 -20.10
CA VAL A 33 43.92 -18.88 -18.83
C VAL A 33 44.64 -19.90 -17.95
N THR A 34 45.84 -19.53 -17.50
CA THR A 34 46.74 -20.37 -16.72
C THR A 34 47.20 -19.65 -15.46
N SER A 35 47.90 -20.37 -14.57
CA SER A 35 48.53 -19.79 -13.37
C SER A 35 49.49 -18.63 -13.66
N GLU A 36 49.99 -18.52 -14.89
CA GLU A 36 50.94 -17.46 -15.29
C GLU A 36 50.25 -16.15 -15.72
N ASN A 37 49.02 -16.22 -16.26
CA ASN A 37 48.33 -15.06 -16.82
C ASN A 37 47.01 -14.72 -16.12
N CYS A 38 46.53 -15.53 -15.16
CA CYS A 38 45.23 -15.32 -14.55
C CYS A 38 45.13 -13.99 -13.78
N GLY A 39 46.22 -13.51 -13.17
CA GLY A 39 46.24 -12.25 -12.44
C GLY A 39 46.05 -11.00 -13.30
N ASP A 40 46.42 -11.07 -14.58
CA ASP A 40 46.27 -10.00 -15.57
C ASP A 40 46.15 -10.60 -16.99
N LEU A 41 44.94 -10.57 -17.52
CA LEU A 41 44.61 -11.17 -18.81
C LEU A 41 44.98 -10.28 -19.99
N THR A 42 45.52 -9.08 -19.78
CA THR A 42 45.95 -8.19 -20.88
C THR A 42 47.12 -8.73 -21.70
N ALA A 43 47.84 -9.74 -21.17
CA ALA A 43 48.84 -10.50 -21.91
C ALA A 43 48.24 -11.36 -23.04
N ILE A 44 46.92 -11.56 -23.07
CA ILE A 44 46.22 -12.27 -24.14
C ILE A 44 45.90 -11.29 -25.27
N ASP A 45 46.34 -11.60 -26.49
CA ASP A 45 46.04 -10.80 -27.69
C ASP A 45 44.54 -10.53 -27.83
N GLY A 46 44.20 -9.26 -28.04
CA GLY A 46 42.81 -8.81 -28.16
C GLY A 46 42.12 -8.45 -26.84
N VAL A 47 42.79 -8.63 -25.69
CA VAL A 47 42.30 -8.14 -24.39
C VAL A 47 42.84 -6.73 -24.11
N LYS A 48 41.95 -5.82 -23.76
CA LYS A 48 42.24 -4.44 -23.31
C LYS A 48 41.45 -4.12 -22.04
N GLY A 49 41.86 -3.07 -21.32
CA GLY A 49 41.24 -2.70 -20.03
C GLY A 49 41.70 -3.61 -18.91
N LYS A 50 40.94 -3.69 -17.80
CA LYS A 50 41.33 -4.50 -16.64
C LYS A 50 40.51 -5.80 -16.62
N ALA A 51 41.19 -6.92 -16.86
CA ALA A 51 40.58 -8.24 -16.81
C ALA A 51 41.48 -9.19 -16.02
N LYS A 52 40.90 -9.90 -15.04
CA LYS A 52 41.64 -10.87 -14.21
C LYS A 52 40.76 -12.03 -13.78
N TYR A 53 41.35 -13.21 -13.67
CA TYR A 53 40.75 -14.41 -13.12
C TYR A 53 41.44 -14.79 -11.79
N ASP A 54 40.63 -14.92 -10.74
CA ASP A 54 41.07 -15.43 -9.44
C ASP A 54 40.65 -16.90 -9.29
N PRO A 55 41.60 -17.86 -9.34
CA PRO A 55 41.30 -19.29 -9.19
C PRO A 55 40.87 -19.68 -7.77
N ALA A 56 41.18 -18.90 -6.73
CA ALA A 56 40.79 -19.23 -5.37
C ALA A 56 39.28 -19.02 -5.12
N SER A 57 38.68 -18.07 -5.84
CA SER A 57 37.27 -17.69 -5.72
C SER A 57 36.44 -18.03 -6.97
N ASN A 58 37.04 -18.68 -7.97
CA ASN A 58 36.46 -18.86 -9.31
C ASN A 58 35.82 -17.58 -9.84
N THR A 59 36.52 -16.45 -9.73
CA THR A 59 35.98 -15.14 -10.08
C THR A 59 36.77 -14.49 -11.23
N LEU A 60 36.10 -14.26 -12.35
CA LEU A 60 36.57 -13.41 -13.44
C LEU A 60 36.05 -11.98 -13.20
N THR A 61 36.94 -11.01 -13.05
CA THR A 61 36.58 -9.59 -12.97
C THR A 61 36.85 -8.92 -14.30
N LEU A 62 35.84 -8.22 -14.84
CA LEU A 62 35.95 -7.37 -16.01
C LEU A 62 35.64 -5.92 -15.57
N ASP A 63 36.65 -5.05 -15.65
CA ASP A 63 36.56 -3.63 -15.33
C ASP A 63 36.98 -2.80 -16.55
N ASN A 64 35.98 -2.24 -17.24
CA ASN A 64 36.14 -1.54 -18.50
C ASN A 64 36.97 -2.34 -19.53
N ALA A 65 36.79 -3.67 -19.53
CA ALA A 65 37.55 -4.60 -20.34
C ALA A 65 36.94 -4.79 -21.73
N THR A 66 37.81 -5.00 -22.72
CA THR A 66 37.42 -5.35 -24.09
C THR A 66 38.15 -6.61 -24.49
N ILE A 67 37.43 -7.61 -25.00
CA ILE A 67 37.97 -8.87 -25.52
C ILE A 67 37.55 -8.98 -26.98
N THR A 68 38.51 -9.05 -27.89
CA THR A 68 38.25 -9.16 -29.33
C THR A 68 39.00 -10.34 -29.94
N THR A 69 38.35 -11.10 -30.82
CA THR A 69 38.98 -12.18 -31.59
C THR A 69 38.43 -12.27 -33.01
N THR A 70 39.32 -12.61 -33.93
CA THR A 70 39.05 -12.78 -35.37
C THR A 70 39.23 -14.22 -35.83
N ALA A 71 39.60 -15.14 -34.91
CA ALA A 71 39.73 -16.55 -35.20
C ALA A 71 38.37 -17.21 -35.46
N GLU A 72 38.37 -18.34 -36.15
CA GLU A 72 37.15 -19.08 -36.49
C GLU A 72 36.92 -20.25 -35.53
N LYS A 73 35.67 -20.74 -35.50
CA LYS A 73 35.26 -21.95 -34.76
C LYS A 73 35.62 -21.85 -33.27
N ALA A 74 35.94 -22.97 -32.61
CA ALA A 74 36.20 -23.01 -31.17
C ALA A 74 37.34 -22.06 -30.71
N ALA A 75 38.37 -21.86 -31.55
CA ALA A 75 39.46 -20.93 -31.23
C ALA A 75 39.03 -19.45 -31.35
N GLY A 76 37.92 -19.17 -32.02
CA GLY A 76 37.34 -17.84 -32.18
C GLY A 76 36.35 -17.43 -31.10
N VAL A 77 36.10 -18.26 -30.09
CA VAL A 77 35.17 -17.90 -29.03
C VAL A 77 35.82 -16.89 -28.09
N GLY A 78 35.13 -15.76 -27.87
CA GLY A 78 35.64 -14.65 -27.05
C GLY A 78 35.80 -15.03 -25.58
N LEU A 79 34.82 -15.75 -25.01
CA LEU A 79 34.93 -16.38 -23.70
C LEU A 79 34.39 -17.82 -23.75
N TRP A 80 35.23 -18.78 -23.39
CA TRP A 80 34.86 -20.18 -23.25
C TRP A 80 35.04 -20.61 -21.80
N ASN A 81 33.98 -21.13 -21.16
CA ASN A 81 33.99 -21.53 -19.76
C ASN A 81 33.59 -23.00 -19.57
N SER A 82 34.39 -23.73 -18.79
CA SER A 82 34.02 -25.00 -18.15
C SER A 82 34.46 -25.06 -16.68
N ILE A 83 34.70 -23.91 -16.04
CA ILE A 83 34.90 -23.81 -14.59
C ILE A 83 33.56 -23.98 -13.89
N LYS A 84 33.55 -24.82 -12.86
CA LYS A 84 32.41 -25.01 -11.97
C LYS A 84 32.14 -23.76 -11.14
N ASP A 85 30.88 -23.31 -11.15
CA ASP A 85 30.40 -22.15 -10.38
C ASP A 85 31.19 -20.86 -10.65
N LEU A 86 31.58 -20.60 -11.92
CA LEU A 86 32.28 -19.38 -12.31
C LEU A 86 31.43 -18.14 -12.01
N LYS A 87 32.03 -17.17 -11.33
CA LYS A 87 31.45 -15.84 -11.11
C LYS A 87 32.13 -14.83 -12.03
N VAL A 88 31.36 -14.06 -12.78
CA VAL A 88 31.84 -12.94 -13.59
C VAL A 88 31.34 -11.63 -12.96
N VAL A 89 32.27 -10.84 -12.43
CA VAL A 89 31.99 -9.53 -11.81
C VAL A 89 32.24 -8.43 -12.82
N LEU A 90 31.20 -7.66 -13.12
CA LEU A 90 31.21 -6.57 -14.10
C LEU A 90 31.33 -5.21 -13.39
N ILE A 91 32.30 -4.42 -13.83
CA ILE A 91 32.54 -3.04 -13.40
C ILE A 91 32.68 -2.18 -14.66
N GLY A 92 32.01 -1.03 -14.70
CA GLY A 92 32.03 -0.16 -15.87
C GLY A 92 31.44 -0.80 -17.13
N GLU A 93 31.96 -0.42 -18.30
CA GLU A 93 31.47 -0.85 -19.61
C GLU A 93 32.41 -1.90 -20.22
N ASN A 94 31.95 -3.15 -20.33
CA ASN A 94 32.76 -4.26 -20.82
C ASN A 94 32.24 -4.77 -22.17
N THR A 95 33.15 -5.29 -23.00
CA THR A 95 32.79 -5.84 -24.31
C THR A 95 33.50 -7.15 -24.61
N ILE A 96 32.78 -8.08 -25.23
CA ILE A 96 33.30 -9.29 -25.87
C ILE A 96 32.82 -9.29 -27.31
N THR A 97 33.76 -9.36 -28.25
CA THR A 97 33.47 -9.37 -29.69
C THR A 97 34.21 -10.52 -30.37
N SER A 98 33.45 -11.46 -30.90
CA SER A 98 33.96 -12.55 -31.74
C SER A 98 33.51 -12.34 -33.18
N GLU A 99 34.41 -11.92 -34.06
CA GLU A 99 34.03 -11.53 -35.42
C GLU A 99 33.60 -12.72 -36.29
N LYS A 100 34.22 -13.88 -36.10
CA LYS A 100 34.02 -15.08 -36.94
C LYS A 100 33.59 -16.32 -36.16
N SER A 101 33.20 -16.16 -34.90
CA SER A 101 32.68 -17.25 -34.08
C SER A 101 31.71 -16.75 -33.01
N GLY A 102 31.30 -17.63 -32.09
CA GLY A 102 30.37 -17.30 -31.04
C GLY A 102 30.95 -16.32 -30.02
N GLY A 103 30.12 -15.44 -29.47
CA GLY A 103 30.55 -14.49 -28.44
C GLY A 103 31.07 -15.21 -27.19
N MET A 104 30.25 -16.11 -26.63
CA MET A 104 30.60 -16.89 -25.45
C MET A 104 30.04 -18.32 -25.47
N VAL A 105 30.75 -19.23 -24.81
CA VAL A 105 30.31 -20.60 -24.55
C VAL A 105 30.44 -20.93 -23.06
N ASN A 106 29.41 -21.55 -22.48
CA ASN A 106 29.40 -21.96 -21.07
C ASN A 106 28.88 -23.39 -20.86
N TYR A 107 29.70 -24.25 -20.25
CA TYR A 107 29.34 -25.65 -19.99
C TYR A 107 28.87 -25.94 -18.56
N ASP A 108 29.13 -25.05 -17.60
CA ASP A 108 28.83 -25.28 -16.18
C ASP A 108 27.92 -24.18 -15.61
N LYS A 109 27.87 -24.00 -14.30
CA LYS A 109 27.18 -22.89 -13.65
C LYS A 109 28.02 -21.62 -13.77
N LEU A 110 27.39 -20.57 -14.29
CA LEU A 110 27.97 -19.25 -14.51
C LEU A 110 27.04 -18.18 -13.92
N THR A 111 27.60 -17.26 -13.12
CA THR A 111 26.86 -16.12 -12.57
C THR A 111 27.48 -14.81 -13.02
N PHE A 112 26.73 -13.96 -13.71
CA PHE A 112 27.09 -12.56 -13.95
C PHE A 112 26.53 -11.68 -12.83
N THR A 113 27.36 -10.80 -12.29
CA THR A 113 26.98 -9.84 -11.24
C THR A 113 27.82 -8.56 -11.31
N GLY A 114 27.59 -7.63 -10.39
CA GLY A 114 28.25 -6.33 -10.35
C GLY A 114 27.41 -5.22 -10.99
N ALA A 115 27.80 -3.97 -10.77
CA ALA A 115 27.07 -2.80 -11.25
C ALA A 115 27.34 -2.46 -12.73
N GLY A 116 28.30 -3.13 -13.36
CA GLY A 116 28.70 -2.87 -14.74
C GLY A 116 27.79 -3.46 -15.81
N LYS A 117 28.08 -3.08 -17.06
CA LYS A 117 27.49 -3.61 -18.27
C LYS A 117 28.48 -4.53 -18.99
N LEU A 118 27.96 -5.59 -19.62
CA LEU A 118 28.71 -6.39 -20.58
C LEU A 118 27.93 -6.52 -21.89
N THR A 119 28.59 -6.10 -22.98
CA THR A 119 28.10 -6.27 -24.35
C THR A 119 28.80 -7.47 -25.00
N ILE A 120 28.05 -8.48 -25.43
CA ILE A 120 28.55 -9.69 -26.08
C ILE A 120 28.05 -9.69 -27.53
N THR A 121 28.98 -9.71 -28.47
CA THR A 121 28.69 -9.77 -29.90
C THR A 121 29.39 -10.97 -30.51
N GLY A 122 28.61 -11.98 -30.89
CA GLY A 122 29.10 -13.08 -31.73
C GLY A 122 29.04 -12.74 -33.21
N ALA A 123 29.56 -13.65 -34.03
CA ALA A 123 29.55 -13.52 -35.48
C ALA A 123 28.13 -13.32 -36.01
N MET A 124 27.97 -12.30 -36.86
CA MET A 124 26.68 -11.94 -37.48
C MET A 124 26.39 -12.73 -38.75
N SER A 125 27.41 -13.39 -39.32
CA SER A 125 27.32 -14.21 -40.53
C SER A 125 28.47 -15.22 -40.56
N GLY A 126 28.42 -16.18 -41.48
CA GLY A 126 29.43 -17.24 -41.62
C GLY A 126 28.85 -18.61 -41.30
N ASN A 127 29.61 -19.44 -40.59
CA ASN A 127 29.12 -20.74 -40.16
C ASN A 127 28.04 -20.57 -39.07
N GLU A 128 26.79 -20.91 -39.41
CA GLU A 128 25.62 -20.76 -38.53
C GLU A 128 25.77 -21.47 -37.17
N ASP A 129 26.56 -22.55 -37.09
CA ASP A 129 26.83 -23.26 -35.83
C ASP A 129 27.63 -22.40 -34.84
N TYR A 130 28.31 -21.36 -35.34
CA TYR A 130 29.10 -20.42 -34.55
C TYR A 130 28.56 -18.98 -34.60
N CYS A 131 27.36 -18.76 -35.13
CA CYS A 131 26.72 -17.44 -35.17
C CYS A 131 25.78 -17.25 -33.97
N TYR A 132 26.33 -17.19 -32.75
CA TYR A 132 25.54 -16.97 -31.53
C TYR A 132 26.18 -15.94 -30.61
N GLY A 133 25.36 -15.22 -29.86
CA GLY A 133 25.84 -14.37 -28.76
C GLY A 133 26.37 -15.23 -27.62
N VAL A 134 25.51 -16.07 -27.03
CA VAL A 134 25.90 -17.03 -25.97
C VAL A 134 25.30 -18.42 -26.21
N LEU A 135 26.17 -19.43 -26.25
CA LEU A 135 25.80 -20.84 -26.23
C LEU A 135 26.01 -21.41 -24.82
N ASN A 136 24.94 -21.84 -24.17
CA ASN A 136 24.98 -22.29 -22.78
C ASN A 136 24.40 -23.71 -22.62
N PRO A 137 25.20 -24.79 -22.74
CA PRO A 137 24.76 -26.11 -22.27
C PRO A 137 24.51 -26.20 -20.76
N GLY A 138 25.16 -25.35 -19.96
CA GLY A 138 25.06 -25.34 -18.50
C GLY A 138 23.91 -24.48 -17.94
N THR A 139 24.20 -23.70 -16.91
CA THR A 139 23.26 -22.76 -16.27
C THR A 139 23.88 -21.38 -16.19
N VAL A 140 23.18 -20.37 -16.70
CA VAL A 140 23.58 -18.96 -16.57
C VAL A 140 22.61 -18.23 -15.67
N THR A 141 23.14 -17.52 -14.67
CA THR A 141 22.41 -16.60 -13.82
C THR A 141 22.89 -15.17 -14.09
N VAL A 142 21.97 -14.26 -14.33
CA VAL A 142 22.24 -12.82 -14.46
C VAL A 142 21.63 -12.12 -13.27
N ASP A 143 22.46 -11.61 -12.36
CA ASP A 143 22.01 -11.11 -11.06
C ASP A 143 22.43 -9.65 -10.86
N GLY A 144 21.45 -8.74 -10.95
CA GLY A 144 21.62 -7.31 -10.67
C GLY A 144 22.45 -6.51 -11.69
N CYS A 145 22.98 -7.15 -12.74
CA CYS A 145 23.85 -6.51 -13.73
C CYS A 145 23.15 -6.23 -15.08
N THR A 146 23.88 -5.57 -15.98
CA THR A 146 23.38 -5.24 -17.33
C THR A 146 24.06 -6.09 -18.40
N LEU A 147 23.29 -6.79 -19.25
CA LEU A 147 23.82 -7.53 -20.40
C LEU A 147 23.18 -7.08 -21.71
N GLU A 148 23.99 -6.95 -22.75
CA GLU A 148 23.55 -6.75 -24.13
C GLU A 148 24.15 -7.84 -25.01
N ILE A 149 23.32 -8.73 -25.55
CA ILE A 149 23.80 -9.94 -26.24
C ILE A 149 23.29 -9.94 -27.68
N SER A 150 24.18 -10.14 -28.64
CA SER A 150 23.82 -10.28 -30.05
C SER A 150 24.57 -11.40 -30.76
N GLY A 151 23.91 -12.06 -31.71
CA GLY A 151 24.52 -13.05 -32.60
C GLY A 151 23.77 -13.19 -33.92
N GLY A 152 24.45 -13.71 -34.95
CA GLY A 152 23.92 -13.79 -36.31
C GLY A 152 22.71 -14.72 -36.45
N VAL A 153 22.64 -15.79 -35.65
CA VAL A 153 21.52 -16.74 -35.66
C VAL A 153 20.80 -16.71 -34.33
N ASN A 154 21.51 -17.01 -33.23
CA ASN A 154 20.92 -16.96 -31.89
C ASN A 154 21.49 -15.80 -31.07
N GLY A 155 20.65 -15.13 -30.29
CA GLY A 155 21.15 -14.25 -29.23
C GLY A 155 21.67 -15.08 -28.07
N ILE A 156 20.78 -15.81 -27.42
CA ILE A 156 21.11 -16.87 -26.46
C ILE A 156 20.47 -18.21 -26.87
N THR A 157 21.14 -19.32 -26.57
CA THR A 157 20.64 -20.68 -26.87
C THR A 157 21.07 -21.70 -25.82
N SER A 158 20.33 -22.80 -25.72
CA SER A 158 20.60 -23.97 -24.87
C SER A 158 20.48 -23.72 -23.35
N GLY A 159 20.42 -24.82 -22.59
CA GLY A 159 20.59 -24.85 -21.14
C GLY A 159 19.53 -24.08 -20.34
N ARG A 160 19.91 -23.72 -19.12
CA ARG A 160 19.07 -22.99 -18.15
C ARG A 160 19.51 -21.55 -18.01
N TRP A 161 18.53 -20.66 -17.93
CA TRP A 161 18.73 -19.22 -17.78
C TRP A 161 17.91 -18.70 -16.63
N LYS A 162 18.55 -17.92 -15.74
CA LYS A 162 17.92 -17.27 -14.60
C LYS A 162 18.23 -15.78 -14.66
N PHE A 163 17.20 -14.96 -14.58
CA PHE A 163 17.29 -13.50 -14.59
C PHE A 163 16.79 -12.99 -13.25
N ASN A 164 17.62 -12.25 -12.52
CA ASN A 164 17.28 -11.68 -11.23
C ASN A 164 17.63 -10.19 -11.20
N LYS A 165 16.64 -9.31 -11.02
CA LYS A 165 16.84 -7.85 -10.88
C LYS A 165 17.75 -7.22 -11.94
N CYS A 166 17.78 -7.77 -13.15
CA CYS A 166 18.77 -7.44 -14.17
C CYS A 166 18.16 -6.63 -15.32
N ASN A 167 19.02 -5.86 -16.01
CA ASN A 167 18.68 -5.20 -17.27
C ASN A 167 19.34 -5.98 -18.41
N VAL A 168 18.56 -6.74 -19.19
CA VAL A 168 19.12 -7.56 -20.27
C VAL A 168 18.43 -7.26 -21.58
N ARG A 169 19.20 -7.17 -22.67
CA ARG A 169 18.63 -7.23 -24.01
C ARG A 169 19.35 -8.26 -24.86
N VAL A 170 18.58 -9.02 -25.64
CA VAL A 170 19.10 -10.13 -26.45
C VAL A 170 18.58 -10.05 -27.88
N LYS A 171 19.46 -10.24 -28.88
CA LYS A 171 19.09 -10.28 -30.30
C LYS A 171 19.76 -11.42 -31.06
N GLY A 172 18.98 -12.12 -31.87
CA GLY A 172 19.46 -13.14 -32.82
C GLY A 172 18.66 -13.07 -34.10
N ASN A 173 19.31 -13.06 -35.27
CA ASN A 173 18.58 -12.83 -36.54
C ASN A 173 17.84 -14.07 -37.06
N GLY A 174 17.99 -15.23 -36.41
CA GLY A 174 17.42 -16.50 -36.84
C GLY A 174 18.11 -17.10 -38.07
N THR A 175 17.50 -18.13 -38.64
CA THR A 175 17.99 -18.80 -39.88
C THR A 175 16.83 -19.47 -40.61
N THR A 176 16.98 -19.65 -41.92
CA THR A 176 16.03 -20.42 -42.74
C THR A 176 16.17 -21.93 -42.58
N LYS A 177 17.31 -22.43 -42.08
CA LYS A 177 17.52 -23.87 -41.82
C LYS A 177 16.74 -24.38 -40.62
N ASP A 178 16.38 -23.48 -39.71
CA ASP A 178 15.77 -23.81 -38.44
C ASP A 178 14.95 -22.66 -37.87
N GLU A 179 13.64 -22.71 -38.12
CA GLU A 179 12.66 -21.67 -37.76
C GLU A 179 12.55 -21.40 -36.25
N TYR A 180 13.17 -22.23 -35.40
CA TYR A 180 13.15 -22.10 -33.95
C TYR A 180 14.35 -21.34 -33.36
N LYS A 181 15.27 -20.88 -34.21
CA LYS A 181 16.43 -20.07 -33.79
C LYS A 181 16.12 -18.58 -33.94
N GLY A 182 16.60 -17.77 -32.99
CA GLY A 182 16.33 -16.33 -32.92
C GLY A 182 16.91 -15.71 -31.65
N SER A 183 16.34 -14.62 -31.16
CA SER A 183 16.86 -13.89 -30.00
C SER A 183 16.97 -14.76 -28.75
N MET A 184 15.91 -15.48 -28.40
CA MET A 184 15.91 -16.47 -27.30
C MET A 184 15.32 -17.79 -27.83
N GLY A 185 16.09 -18.48 -28.67
CA GLY A 185 15.68 -19.70 -29.37
C GLY A 185 16.38 -20.95 -28.83
N ARG A 186 15.70 -22.10 -28.93
CA ARG A 186 16.22 -23.42 -28.51
C ARG A 186 16.85 -23.46 -27.10
N LEU A 187 16.16 -22.89 -26.12
CA LEU A 187 16.53 -23.02 -24.71
C LEU A 187 16.11 -24.39 -24.16
N GLY A 188 16.84 -24.92 -23.18
CA GLY A 188 16.46 -26.18 -22.56
C GLY A 188 15.18 -26.06 -21.71
N TYR A 189 14.93 -24.85 -21.19
CA TYR A 189 13.84 -24.54 -20.27
C TYR A 189 13.34 -23.12 -20.51
N VAL A 190 12.11 -22.83 -20.08
CA VAL A 190 11.63 -21.45 -19.98
C VAL A 190 12.52 -20.76 -18.94
N PRO A 191 13.12 -19.59 -19.25
CA PRO A 191 13.94 -18.86 -18.29
C PRO A 191 13.18 -18.53 -17.02
N GLU A 192 13.88 -18.59 -15.90
CA GLU A 192 13.35 -18.17 -14.59
C GLU A 192 13.54 -16.65 -14.45
N PHE A 193 12.51 -15.96 -13.98
CA PHE A 193 12.54 -14.51 -13.73
C PHE A 193 12.24 -14.23 -12.26
N THR A 194 13.13 -13.51 -11.60
CA THR A 194 12.96 -13.03 -10.22
C THR A 194 13.14 -11.51 -10.21
N ASP A 195 12.13 -10.79 -9.70
CA ASP A 195 12.10 -9.32 -9.66
C ASP A 195 12.47 -8.64 -11.00
N CYS A 196 12.10 -9.28 -12.11
CA CYS A 196 12.24 -8.77 -13.47
C CYS A 196 11.24 -9.47 -14.39
N LYS A 197 11.04 -8.93 -15.59
CA LYS A 197 10.18 -9.52 -16.63
C LYS A 197 10.62 -9.11 -18.02
N ILE A 198 10.23 -9.89 -19.03
CA ILE A 198 10.29 -9.46 -20.43
C ILE A 198 9.31 -8.28 -20.60
N THR A 199 9.82 -7.17 -21.15
CA THR A 199 9.07 -5.94 -21.41
C THR A 199 8.95 -5.62 -22.90
N ALA A 200 9.76 -6.27 -23.75
CA ALA A 200 9.64 -6.19 -25.20
C ALA A 200 10.18 -7.48 -25.86
N PRO A 201 9.62 -7.92 -27.00
CA PRO A 201 8.42 -7.38 -27.64
C PRO A 201 7.15 -7.65 -26.81
N ALA A 202 6.12 -6.80 -26.98
CA ALA A 202 4.83 -7.02 -26.34
C ALA A 202 4.16 -8.30 -26.88
N GLY A 203 3.42 -9.00 -26.02
CA GLY A 203 2.75 -10.26 -26.39
C GLY A 203 3.71 -11.42 -26.67
N ALA A 204 4.95 -11.35 -26.16
CA ALA A 204 5.89 -12.46 -26.28
C ALA A 204 5.43 -13.67 -25.44
N GLU A 205 5.49 -14.86 -26.03
CA GLU A 205 5.06 -16.11 -25.42
C GLU A 205 6.11 -17.21 -25.60
N TRP A 206 6.25 -18.09 -24.61
CA TRP A 206 7.12 -19.26 -24.71
C TRP A 206 6.38 -20.43 -25.35
N LYS A 207 7.01 -21.09 -26.32
CA LYS A 207 6.50 -22.33 -26.90
C LYS A 207 7.46 -23.48 -26.68
N GLU A 208 6.90 -24.58 -26.17
CA GLU A 208 7.57 -25.87 -26.13
C GLU A 208 7.49 -26.52 -27.51
N LEU A 209 8.64 -26.98 -28.00
CA LEU A 209 8.80 -27.48 -29.35
C LEU A 209 9.64 -28.76 -29.32
N LYS A 210 9.39 -29.64 -30.31
CA LYS A 210 10.11 -30.91 -30.48
C LYS A 210 10.67 -31.00 -31.89
N LYS A 211 11.99 -31.15 -32.02
CA LYS A 211 12.66 -31.37 -33.31
C LYS A 211 13.91 -32.23 -33.14
N SER A 212 14.07 -33.21 -34.03
CA SER A 212 15.22 -34.14 -34.03
C SER A 212 15.43 -34.89 -32.70
N GLY A 213 14.34 -35.25 -32.01
CA GLY A 213 14.40 -36.00 -30.74
C GLY A 213 14.65 -35.13 -29.49
N TYR A 214 14.78 -33.81 -29.64
CA TYR A 214 14.98 -32.89 -28.51
C TYR A 214 13.74 -32.04 -28.27
N THR A 215 13.41 -31.83 -26.99
CA THR A 215 12.42 -30.85 -26.53
C THR A 215 13.15 -29.57 -26.11
N PHE A 216 12.64 -28.42 -26.53
CA PHE A 216 13.23 -27.12 -26.20
C PHE A 216 12.15 -26.02 -26.19
N GLN A 217 12.53 -24.85 -25.70
CA GLN A 217 11.68 -23.67 -25.57
C GLN A 217 12.21 -22.56 -26.48
N SER A 218 11.32 -21.87 -27.20
CA SER A 218 11.69 -20.67 -27.96
C SER A 218 10.67 -19.57 -27.72
N LEU A 219 11.14 -18.32 -27.73
CA LEU A 219 10.28 -17.16 -27.54
C LEU A 219 9.65 -16.74 -28.88
N PHE A 220 8.33 -16.62 -28.89
CA PHE A 220 7.54 -16.19 -30.03
C PHE A 220 6.90 -14.83 -29.76
N ALA A 221 6.68 -14.05 -30.82
CA ALA A 221 5.76 -12.92 -30.81
C ALA A 221 5.06 -12.87 -32.17
N ASN A 222 3.77 -12.53 -32.19
CA ASN A 222 2.96 -12.49 -33.42
C ASN A 222 3.06 -13.79 -34.25
N GLY A 223 3.08 -14.95 -33.57
CA GLY A 223 3.10 -16.27 -34.20
C GLY A 223 4.45 -16.71 -34.79
N LYS A 224 5.52 -15.91 -34.70
CA LYS A 224 6.87 -16.25 -35.18
C LYS A 224 7.91 -16.16 -34.07
N VAL A 225 9.03 -16.86 -34.21
CA VAL A 225 10.17 -16.68 -33.30
C VAL A 225 10.65 -15.24 -33.34
N VAL A 226 10.96 -14.69 -32.17
CA VAL A 226 11.45 -13.32 -32.05
C VAL A 226 12.87 -13.24 -32.61
N THR A 227 13.07 -12.43 -33.64
CA THR A 227 14.39 -12.14 -34.23
C THR A 227 14.88 -10.70 -34.00
N ASP A 228 14.08 -9.91 -33.29
CA ASP A 228 14.47 -8.57 -32.84
C ASP A 228 14.81 -8.56 -31.34
N TRP A 229 15.19 -7.41 -30.82
CA TRP A 229 15.57 -7.25 -29.42
C TRP A 229 14.47 -7.71 -28.47
N VAL A 230 14.81 -8.70 -27.65
CA VAL A 230 14.06 -9.06 -26.43
C VAL A 230 14.65 -8.26 -25.28
N THR A 231 13.81 -7.56 -24.53
CA THR A 231 14.25 -6.72 -23.39
C THR A 231 13.66 -7.25 -22.09
N ILE A 232 14.52 -7.48 -21.11
CA ILE A 232 14.21 -7.86 -19.74
C ILE A 232 14.60 -6.68 -18.85
N LYS A 233 13.67 -6.22 -18.01
CA LYS A 233 13.93 -5.13 -17.06
C LYS A 233 13.59 -5.58 -15.64
N PRO A 234 14.27 -5.03 -14.61
CA PRO A 234 13.83 -5.19 -13.24
C PRO A 234 12.37 -4.76 -13.11
N ASN A 235 11.62 -5.44 -12.25
CA ASN A 235 10.33 -4.93 -11.81
C ASN A 235 10.64 -3.62 -11.05
N ALA A 236 10.15 -2.48 -11.53
CA ALA A 236 10.28 -1.24 -10.77
C ALA A 236 9.62 -1.45 -9.40
N ALA A 237 10.25 -0.98 -8.32
CA ALA A 237 9.59 -0.97 -7.02
C ALA A 237 8.29 -0.18 -7.17
N PRO A 238 7.12 -0.72 -6.75
CA PRO A 238 5.86 -0.01 -6.90
C PRO A 238 5.95 1.37 -6.26
N GLU A 239 5.67 2.41 -7.04
CA GLU A 239 5.71 3.78 -6.51
C GLU A 239 4.66 3.87 -5.39
N ASN A 240 5.08 4.31 -4.20
CA ASN A 240 4.17 4.50 -3.08
C ASN A 240 3.60 5.91 -3.12
N TYR A 241 2.28 6.02 -3.12
CA TYR A 241 1.60 7.30 -3.26
C TYR A 241 1.27 7.98 -1.93
N ASN A 242 1.83 7.55 -0.79
CA ASN A 242 1.55 8.12 0.53
C ASN A 242 0.04 8.13 0.88
N ILE A 243 -0.66 7.08 0.45
CA ILE A 243 -2.03 6.77 0.83
C ILE A 243 -2.02 5.37 1.45
N LEU A 244 -2.65 5.23 2.61
CA LEU A 244 -2.97 3.93 3.20
C LEU A 244 -4.48 3.79 3.29
N ILE A 245 -5.01 2.64 2.85
CA ILE A 245 -6.41 2.26 3.06
C ILE A 245 -6.40 0.96 3.85
N CYS A 246 -7.13 0.90 4.97
CA CYS A 246 -7.10 -0.24 5.89
C CYS A 246 -5.65 -0.65 6.29
N GLY A 247 -4.74 0.33 6.41
CA GLY A 247 -3.33 0.10 6.71
C GLY A 247 -2.46 -0.42 5.55
N GLN A 248 -3.04 -0.71 4.38
CA GLN A 248 -2.33 -1.17 3.18
C GLN A 248 -1.96 -0.01 2.26
N ARG A 249 -0.79 -0.10 1.63
CA ARG A 249 -0.28 0.94 0.72
C ARG A 249 -1.01 0.96 -0.61
N VAL A 250 -1.38 2.15 -1.05
CA VAL A 250 -1.72 2.40 -2.45
C VAL A 250 -0.43 2.64 -3.23
N THR A 251 -0.23 1.86 -4.29
CA THR A 251 0.97 1.84 -5.12
C THR A 251 0.62 1.92 -6.60
N SER A 252 1.64 2.09 -7.45
CA SER A 252 1.48 2.04 -8.92
C SER A 252 0.86 0.74 -9.45
N GLU A 253 0.78 -0.32 -8.65
CA GLU A 253 0.18 -1.60 -9.04
C GLU A 253 -1.32 -1.69 -8.74
N ASN A 254 -1.79 -1.04 -7.67
CA ASN A 254 -3.18 -1.15 -7.21
C ASN A 254 -3.96 0.17 -7.28
N CYS A 255 -3.34 1.29 -7.65
CA CYS A 255 -4.01 2.59 -7.63
C CYS A 255 -5.22 2.66 -8.58
N GLY A 256 -5.18 1.97 -9.72
CA GLY A 256 -6.30 1.96 -10.69
C GLY A 256 -7.55 1.23 -10.21
N ASP A 257 -7.41 0.32 -9.24
CA ASP A 257 -8.51 -0.43 -8.63
C ASP A 257 -8.13 -0.86 -7.21
N LEU A 258 -8.72 -0.18 -6.24
CA LEU A 258 -8.41 -0.36 -4.82
C LEU A 258 -9.13 -1.56 -4.20
N THR A 259 -9.95 -2.30 -4.95
CA THR A 259 -10.64 -3.50 -4.43
C THR A 259 -9.69 -4.65 -4.08
N ALA A 260 -8.44 -4.58 -4.54
CA ALA A 260 -7.37 -5.48 -4.10
C ALA A 260 -6.98 -5.30 -2.61
N ILE A 261 -7.36 -4.18 -1.99
CA ILE A 261 -7.13 -3.93 -0.57
C ILE A 261 -8.27 -4.55 0.24
N GLU A 262 -7.92 -5.41 1.21
CA GLU A 262 -8.91 -6.03 2.09
C GLU A 262 -9.76 -4.98 2.82
N GLY A 263 -11.07 -5.20 2.82
CA GLY A 263 -12.04 -4.27 3.40
C GLY A 263 -12.62 -3.24 2.42
N VAL A 264 -12.06 -3.13 1.21
CA VAL A 264 -12.59 -2.25 0.15
C VAL A 264 -13.61 -3.01 -0.72
N LYS A 265 -14.77 -2.39 -0.94
CA LYS A 265 -15.85 -2.85 -1.83
C LYS A 265 -16.37 -1.67 -2.66
N GLY A 266 -17.04 -1.94 -3.77
CA GLY A 266 -17.51 -0.91 -4.70
C GLY A 266 -16.37 -0.37 -5.57
N LYS A 267 -16.54 0.82 -6.18
CA LYS A 267 -15.54 1.39 -7.08
C LYS A 267 -14.71 2.44 -6.37
N ALA A 268 -13.42 2.16 -6.19
CA ALA A 268 -12.47 3.10 -5.60
C ALA A 268 -11.16 3.06 -6.40
N ALA A 269 -10.66 4.23 -6.80
CA ALA A 269 -9.43 4.34 -7.59
C ALA A 269 -8.69 5.65 -7.30
N TYR A 270 -7.37 5.59 -7.34
CA TYR A 270 -6.45 6.73 -7.26
C TYR A 270 -5.76 6.95 -8.61
N ASP A 271 -5.89 8.17 -9.12
CA ASP A 271 -5.17 8.64 -10.30
C ASP A 271 -3.97 9.52 -9.88
N PRO A 272 -2.73 9.03 -10.02
CA PRO A 272 -1.52 9.78 -9.67
C PRO A 272 -1.24 10.96 -10.61
N ALA A 273 -1.79 10.97 -11.83
CA ALA A 273 -1.57 12.08 -12.76
C ALA A 273 -2.31 13.36 -12.32
N THR A 274 -3.44 13.19 -11.65
CA THR A 274 -4.31 14.29 -11.20
C THR A 274 -4.34 14.46 -9.68
N ASN A 275 -3.67 13.58 -8.93
CA ASN A 275 -3.81 13.44 -7.47
C ASN A 275 -5.29 13.33 -7.05
N THR A 276 -6.07 12.50 -7.75
CA THR A 276 -7.50 12.32 -7.49
C THR A 276 -7.79 10.92 -6.98
N LEU A 277 -8.33 10.82 -5.76
CA LEU A 277 -8.92 9.60 -5.22
C LEU A 277 -10.43 9.65 -5.42
N THR A 278 -10.97 8.76 -6.26
CA THR A 278 -12.41 8.69 -6.55
C THR A 278 -13.05 7.56 -5.75
N PHE A 279 -14.16 7.87 -5.09
CA PHE A 279 -15.08 6.89 -4.50
C PHE A 279 -16.43 6.96 -5.23
N ASP A 280 -16.85 5.84 -5.81
CA ASP A 280 -18.13 5.65 -6.48
C ASP A 280 -18.86 4.44 -5.86
N ASN A 281 -19.82 4.74 -5.00
CA ASN A 281 -20.55 3.75 -4.20
C ASN A 281 -19.61 2.77 -3.46
N ALA A 282 -18.50 3.29 -2.94
CA ALA A 282 -17.45 2.52 -2.30
C ALA A 282 -17.69 2.34 -0.80
N THR A 283 -17.33 1.18 -0.27
CA THR A 283 -17.32 0.89 1.17
C THR A 283 -15.93 0.43 1.59
N ILE A 284 -15.39 1.03 2.65
CA ILE A 284 -14.11 0.69 3.25
C ILE A 284 -14.37 0.31 4.71
N THR A 285 -14.04 -0.92 5.10
CA THR A 285 -14.23 -1.40 6.48
C THR A 285 -12.96 -2.02 7.02
N THR A 286 -12.54 -1.63 8.23
CA THR A 286 -11.39 -2.22 8.93
C THR A 286 -11.68 -2.48 10.41
N THR A 287 -11.14 -3.58 10.91
CA THR A 287 -11.24 -4.03 12.31
C THR A 287 -9.90 -3.96 13.04
N ALA A 288 -8.83 -3.51 12.36
CA ALA A 288 -7.52 -3.35 12.95
C ALA A 288 -7.49 -2.17 13.93
N GLU A 289 -6.48 -2.16 14.81
CA GLU A 289 -6.33 -1.14 15.85
C GLU A 289 -5.22 -0.15 15.51
N LYS A 290 -5.25 1.03 16.14
CA LYS A 290 -4.21 2.07 16.04
C LYS A 290 -3.97 2.48 14.58
N ALA A 291 -2.73 2.84 14.21
CA ALA A 291 -2.41 3.35 12.88
C ALA A 291 -2.82 2.40 11.73
N ALA A 292 -2.71 1.08 11.91
CA ALA A 292 -3.13 0.10 10.90
C ALA A 292 -4.66 0.01 10.74
N GLY A 293 -5.41 0.42 11.75
CA GLY A 293 -6.88 0.47 11.75
C GLY A 293 -7.48 1.73 11.16
N VAL A 294 -6.66 2.71 10.76
CA VAL A 294 -7.19 3.93 10.15
C VAL A 294 -7.76 3.58 8.77
N GLY A 295 -9.02 3.97 8.54
CA GLY A 295 -9.74 3.61 7.32
C GLY A 295 -9.11 4.24 6.08
N LEU A 296 -8.76 5.52 6.18
CA LEU A 296 -7.99 6.24 5.17
C LEU A 296 -6.92 7.13 5.82
N TRP A 297 -5.66 6.91 5.48
CA TRP A 297 -4.55 7.79 5.87
C TRP A 297 -3.93 8.38 4.60
N THR A 298 -3.61 9.68 4.62
CA THR A 298 -2.96 10.32 3.48
C THR A 298 -2.01 11.46 3.88
N SER A 299 -0.95 11.61 3.09
CA SER A 299 -0.04 12.75 3.10
C SER A 299 0.30 13.19 1.67
N VAL A 300 -0.68 13.16 0.77
CA VAL A 300 -0.52 13.60 -0.63
C VAL A 300 -0.75 15.10 -0.74
N LYS A 301 0.20 15.81 -1.36
CA LYS A 301 0.09 17.25 -1.58
C LYS A 301 -0.96 17.55 -2.64
N GLY A 302 -2.02 18.27 -2.25
CA GLY A 302 -3.08 18.70 -3.17
C GLY A 302 -4.02 17.56 -3.59
N LEU A 303 -4.24 16.58 -2.72
CA LEU A 303 -5.16 15.48 -2.97
C LEU A 303 -6.59 16.00 -3.16
N THR A 304 -7.26 15.52 -4.20
CA THR A 304 -8.71 15.67 -4.37
C THR A 304 -9.39 14.33 -4.11
N ILE A 305 -10.35 14.29 -3.20
CA ILE A 305 -11.26 13.16 -3.02
C ILE A 305 -12.57 13.48 -3.72
N LYS A 306 -12.86 12.76 -4.81
CA LYS A 306 -14.07 12.92 -5.62
C LYS A 306 -15.12 11.87 -5.21
N LEU A 307 -16.28 12.35 -4.81
CA LEU A 307 -17.38 11.52 -4.32
C LEU A 307 -18.49 11.39 -5.38
N ILE A 308 -18.87 10.14 -5.65
CA ILE A 308 -19.97 9.76 -6.52
C ILE A 308 -20.84 8.76 -5.75
N GLY A 309 -22.17 8.95 -5.77
CA GLY A 309 -23.09 8.08 -5.04
C GLY A 309 -22.87 8.09 -3.52
N GLU A 310 -23.15 6.97 -2.88
CA GLU A 310 -23.10 6.81 -1.42
C GLU A 310 -21.86 6.02 -0.99
N ASN A 311 -20.93 6.68 -0.30
CA ASN A 311 -19.65 6.10 0.08
C ASN A 311 -19.55 5.98 1.60
N THR A 312 -18.84 4.96 2.10
CA THR A 312 -18.67 4.73 3.53
C THR A 312 -17.24 4.32 3.87
N ILE A 313 -16.67 4.92 4.92
CA ILE A 313 -15.46 4.46 5.62
C ILE A 313 -15.85 4.10 7.05
N THR A 314 -15.56 2.89 7.48
CA THR A 314 -15.81 2.42 8.86
C THR A 314 -14.55 1.81 9.45
N SER A 315 -14.04 2.44 10.50
CA SER A 315 -12.93 1.96 11.31
C SER A 315 -13.45 1.56 12.69
N GLU A 316 -13.64 0.26 12.91
CA GLU A 316 -14.31 -0.23 14.13
C GLU A 316 -13.50 0.03 15.40
N LYS A 317 -12.17 0.00 15.30
CA LYS A 317 -11.24 0.11 16.45
C LYS A 317 -10.16 1.18 16.31
N SER A 318 -10.31 2.08 15.35
CA SER A 318 -9.41 3.22 15.16
C SER A 318 -10.12 4.41 14.51
N GLY A 319 -9.36 5.45 14.15
CA GLY A 319 -9.89 6.66 13.58
C GLY A 319 -10.35 6.47 12.13
N GLY A 320 -11.40 7.18 11.71
CA GLY A 320 -11.94 7.03 10.36
C GLY A 320 -10.97 7.48 9.28
N MET A 321 -10.43 8.70 9.41
CA MET A 321 -9.49 9.26 8.43
C MET A 321 -8.41 10.16 9.06
N VAL A 322 -7.21 10.16 8.47
CA VAL A 322 -6.11 11.06 8.80
C VAL A 322 -5.58 11.77 7.55
N ASN A 323 -5.38 13.09 7.62
CA ASN A 323 -4.80 13.89 6.55
C ASN A 323 -3.73 14.87 7.07
N TYR A 324 -2.54 14.87 6.46
CA TYR A 324 -1.44 15.77 6.83
C TYR A 324 -1.26 16.98 5.90
N GLU A 325 -1.86 16.96 4.71
CA GLU A 325 -1.58 17.93 3.65
C GLU A 325 -2.82 18.77 3.29
N LYS A 326 -2.77 19.51 2.18
CA LYS A 326 -3.97 20.14 1.60
C LYS A 326 -4.82 19.08 0.88
N LEU A 327 -6.08 18.95 1.29
CA LEU A 327 -7.06 18.01 0.75
C LEU A 327 -8.36 18.72 0.39
N ILE A 328 -8.97 18.35 -0.74
CA ILE A 328 -10.27 18.85 -1.19
C ILE A 328 -11.24 17.67 -1.32
N PHE A 329 -12.40 17.72 -0.67
CA PHE A 329 -13.54 16.88 -1.00
C PHE A 329 -14.43 17.60 -2.02
N THR A 330 -14.86 16.87 -3.05
CA THR A 330 -15.74 17.39 -4.11
C THR A 330 -16.62 16.29 -4.70
N GLY A 331 -17.49 16.66 -5.65
CA GLY A 331 -18.41 15.76 -6.33
C GLY A 331 -19.81 15.77 -5.72
N ALA A 332 -20.77 15.23 -6.46
CA ALA A 332 -22.19 15.23 -6.06
C ALA A 332 -22.55 14.12 -5.04
N GLY A 333 -21.60 13.24 -4.71
CA GLY A 333 -21.82 12.13 -3.78
C GLY A 333 -21.74 12.51 -2.30
N LYS A 334 -22.07 11.52 -1.47
CA LYS A 334 -21.93 11.55 -0.01
C LYS A 334 -20.81 10.63 0.45
N LEU A 335 -20.09 11.02 1.50
CA LEU A 335 -19.18 10.13 2.23
C LEU A 335 -19.54 10.11 3.72
N THR A 336 -19.83 8.91 4.22
CA THR A 336 -20.02 8.64 5.65
C THR A 336 -18.72 8.09 6.24
N ILE A 337 -18.19 8.71 7.31
CA ILE A 337 -16.95 8.31 7.98
C ILE A 337 -17.28 7.99 9.44
N ASN A 338 -17.10 6.73 9.82
CA ASN A 338 -17.32 6.22 11.16
C ASN A 338 -15.99 5.81 11.77
N GLY A 339 -15.45 6.63 12.66
CA GLY A 339 -14.36 6.25 13.53
C GLY A 339 -14.84 5.44 14.73
N ALA A 340 -13.90 4.82 15.44
CA ALA A 340 -14.20 4.03 16.63
C ALA A 340 -14.92 4.86 17.69
N MET A 341 -15.99 4.27 18.25
CA MET A 341 -16.83 4.90 19.26
C MET A 341 -16.28 4.75 20.69
N SER A 342 -15.35 3.80 20.88
CA SER A 342 -14.69 3.51 22.16
C SER A 342 -13.35 2.82 21.91
N GLY A 343 -12.53 2.70 22.96
CA GLY A 343 -11.21 2.07 22.88
C GLY A 343 -10.10 3.06 23.24
N ASN A 344 -9.00 3.04 22.48
CA ASN A 344 -7.95 4.03 22.67
C ASN A 344 -8.43 5.41 22.17
N GLU A 345 -8.63 6.34 23.10
CA GLU A 345 -9.14 7.69 22.82
C GLU A 345 -8.29 8.47 21.80
N ASP A 346 -6.99 8.18 21.69
CA ASP A 346 -6.12 8.81 20.68
C ASP A 346 -6.50 8.42 19.26
N TYR A 347 -7.25 7.33 19.09
CA TYR A 347 -7.76 6.81 17.83
C TYR A 347 -9.30 6.81 17.76
N CYS A 348 -9.99 7.49 18.67
CA CYS A 348 -11.46 7.60 18.64
C CYS A 348 -11.88 8.93 17.98
N TYR A 349 -11.61 9.07 16.68
CA TYR A 349 -11.98 10.26 15.91
C TYR A 349 -12.59 9.92 14.56
N GLY A 350 -13.47 10.78 14.04
CA GLY A 350 -13.94 10.70 12.66
C GLY A 350 -12.83 11.11 11.69
N ILE A 351 -12.36 12.36 11.79
CA ILE A 351 -11.23 12.87 11.01
C ILE A 351 -10.22 13.61 11.89
N LEU A 352 -8.95 13.20 11.79
CA LEU A 352 -7.80 13.92 12.33
C LEU A 352 -7.05 14.62 11.18
N ASN A 353 -7.00 15.95 11.21
CA ASN A 353 -6.43 16.73 10.11
C ASN A 353 -5.39 17.74 10.61
N PRO A 354 -4.09 17.39 10.70
CA PRO A 354 -3.06 18.40 10.89
C PRO A 354 -2.93 19.42 9.74
N GLY A 355 -3.36 19.04 8.53
CA GLY A 355 -3.28 19.87 7.32
C GLY A 355 -4.44 20.84 7.12
N THR A 356 -4.90 20.97 5.87
CA THR A 356 -6.06 21.79 5.50
C THR A 356 -7.04 20.96 4.70
N ILE A 357 -8.29 20.88 5.16
CA ILE A 357 -9.38 20.24 4.42
C ILE A 357 -10.34 21.30 3.92
N THR A 358 -10.69 21.23 2.64
CA THR A 358 -11.79 21.97 2.02
C THR A 358 -12.89 20.99 1.63
N VAL A 359 -14.12 21.25 2.05
CA VAL A 359 -15.31 20.50 1.64
C VAL A 359 -16.09 21.39 0.68
N ASP A 360 -16.15 21.01 -0.60
CA ASP A 360 -16.64 21.87 -1.67
C ASP A 360 -17.79 21.22 -2.45
N GLY A 361 -19.02 21.68 -2.19
CA GLY A 361 -20.21 21.24 -2.91
C GLY A 361 -20.70 19.82 -2.62
N CYS A 362 -20.01 19.05 -1.76
CA CYS A 362 -20.33 17.65 -1.48
C CYS A 362 -20.95 17.44 -0.09
N SER A 363 -21.35 16.19 0.18
CA SER A 363 -21.97 15.81 1.45
C SER A 363 -21.06 14.94 2.31
N LEU A 364 -20.88 15.27 3.59
CA LEU A 364 -20.11 14.44 4.54
C LEU A 364 -20.92 14.15 5.81
N GLU A 365 -20.83 12.93 6.31
CA GLU A 365 -21.38 12.52 7.62
C GLU A 365 -20.26 11.88 8.44
N ILE A 366 -19.81 12.54 9.50
CA ILE A 366 -18.59 12.18 10.21
C ILE A 366 -18.90 11.90 11.67
N SER A 367 -18.50 10.74 12.18
CA SER A 367 -18.65 10.37 13.58
C SER A 367 -17.36 9.79 14.18
N GLY A 368 -17.13 10.05 15.46
CA GLY A 368 -16.05 9.45 16.24
C GLY A 368 -16.33 9.43 17.74
N GLY A 369 -15.70 8.51 18.46
CA GLY A 369 -15.96 8.31 19.89
C GLY A 369 -15.58 9.49 20.77
N VAL A 370 -14.55 10.25 20.41
CA VAL A 370 -14.08 11.43 21.15
C VAL A 370 -14.27 12.70 20.32
N ASN A 371 -13.65 12.77 19.14
CA ASN A 371 -13.82 13.90 18.23
C ASN A 371 -14.56 13.49 16.96
N GLY A 372 -15.45 14.35 16.46
CA GLY A 372 -15.95 14.19 15.10
C GLY A 372 -14.88 14.60 14.10
N ILE A 373 -14.53 15.90 14.11
CA ILE A 373 -13.34 16.43 13.43
C ILE A 373 -12.41 17.11 14.41
N THR A 374 -11.09 17.07 14.14
CA THR A 374 -10.09 17.72 14.99
C THR A 374 -8.85 18.17 14.22
N SER A 375 -8.09 19.10 14.80
CA SER A 375 -6.84 19.67 14.28
C SER A 375 -6.98 20.49 12.99
N GLY A 376 -5.91 21.25 12.68
CA GLY A 376 -5.68 21.90 11.39
C GLY A 376 -6.71 22.95 10.99
N ARG A 377 -6.81 23.18 9.67
CA ARG A 377 -7.70 24.15 9.06
C ARG A 377 -8.83 23.46 8.31
N TRP A 378 -10.02 24.03 8.42
CA TRP A 378 -11.24 23.53 7.81
C TRP A 378 -11.92 24.65 7.04
N LYS A 379 -12.31 24.34 5.81
CA LYS A 379 -13.07 25.23 4.94
C LYS A 379 -14.30 24.49 4.43
N PHE A 380 -15.46 25.09 4.60
CA PHE A 380 -16.72 24.57 4.14
C PHE A 380 -17.26 25.51 3.07
N ASN A 381 -17.51 24.99 1.87
CA ASN A 381 -18.05 25.75 0.75
C ASN A 381 -19.27 25.04 0.17
N LYS A 382 -20.44 25.69 0.27
CA LYS A 382 -21.71 25.20 -0.30
C LYS A 382 -21.95 23.69 -0.09
N CYS A 383 -21.66 23.20 1.11
CA CYS A 383 -21.62 21.76 1.42
C CYS A 383 -22.67 21.37 2.47
N ASN A 384 -23.08 20.10 2.45
CA ASN A 384 -23.94 19.50 3.48
C ASN A 384 -23.11 18.59 4.38
N VAL A 385 -22.73 19.06 5.56
CA VAL A 385 -21.85 18.30 6.47
C VAL A 385 -22.52 18.11 7.81
N ARG A 386 -22.45 16.90 8.37
CA ARG A 386 -22.81 16.64 9.76
C ARG A 386 -21.68 15.96 10.50
N VAL A 387 -21.39 16.41 11.71
CA VAL A 387 -20.24 15.97 12.50
C VAL A 387 -20.66 15.64 13.93
N LYS A 388 -20.23 14.49 14.46
CA LYS A 388 -20.48 14.09 15.86
C LYS A 388 -19.25 13.51 16.54
N GLY A 389 -19.00 13.97 17.77
CA GLY A 389 -17.97 13.46 18.66
C GLY A 389 -18.45 13.46 20.10
N ASN A 390 -18.30 12.36 20.84
CA ASN A 390 -18.88 12.27 22.20
C ASN A 390 -18.04 12.96 23.29
N GLY A 391 -16.87 13.50 22.96
CA GLY A 391 -15.95 14.10 23.91
C GLY A 391 -15.25 13.08 24.81
N THR A 392 -14.58 13.57 25.85
CA THR A 392 -13.91 12.74 26.87
C THR A 392 -13.74 13.53 28.17
N GLU A 393 -13.69 12.83 29.30
CA GLU A 393 -13.40 13.41 30.61
C GLU A 393 -11.94 13.87 30.76
N LYS A 394 -11.01 13.33 29.95
CA LYS A 394 -9.58 13.71 30.02
C LYS A 394 -9.29 15.08 29.40
N ASP A 395 -10.20 15.56 28.57
CA ASP A 395 -10.04 16.78 27.80
C ASP A 395 -11.38 17.38 27.41
N GLU A 396 -11.87 18.29 28.26
CA GLU A 396 -13.17 18.98 28.13
C GLU A 396 -13.34 19.79 26.83
N TYR A 397 -12.28 19.95 26.04
CA TYR A 397 -12.31 20.69 24.77
C TYR A 397 -12.50 19.80 23.53
N LYS A 398 -12.62 18.48 23.71
CA LYS A 398 -12.87 17.51 22.64
C LYS A 398 -14.38 17.24 22.51
N GLY A 399 -14.86 17.13 21.27
CA GLY A 399 -16.28 16.97 20.95
C GLY A 399 -16.50 16.91 19.44
N SER A 400 -17.69 17.26 18.96
CA SER A 400 -18.04 17.19 17.53
C SER A 400 -17.08 17.99 16.65
N MET A 401 -16.81 19.25 16.99
CA MET A 401 -15.80 20.08 16.33
C MET A 401 -14.88 20.69 17.38
N GLY A 402 -13.95 19.87 17.90
CA GLY A 402 -13.07 20.23 19.00
C GLY A 402 -11.59 20.22 18.62
N ARG A 403 -10.80 21.07 19.29
CA ARG A 403 -9.33 21.14 19.13
C ARG A 403 -8.90 21.44 17.68
N LEU A 404 -9.59 22.36 17.02
CA LEU A 404 -9.22 22.85 15.68
C LEU A 404 -8.09 23.86 15.78
N GLY A 405 -7.25 23.96 14.75
CA GLY A 405 -6.18 24.96 14.75
C GLY A 405 -6.71 26.38 14.57
N TYR A 406 -7.87 26.52 13.91
CA TYR A 406 -8.48 27.78 13.51
C TYR A 406 -10.01 27.64 13.53
N VAL A 407 -10.71 28.77 13.62
CA VAL A 407 -12.16 28.80 13.40
C VAL A 407 -12.37 28.39 11.93
N PRO A 408 -13.24 27.40 11.64
CA PRO A 408 -13.52 27.02 10.27
C PRO A 408 -14.04 28.18 9.43
N GLU A 409 -13.60 28.22 8.18
CA GLU A 409 -14.10 29.17 7.19
C GLU A 409 -15.38 28.61 6.55
N PHE A 410 -16.41 29.45 6.42
CA PHE A 410 -17.67 29.09 5.79
C PHE A 410 -17.92 30.01 4.59
N THR A 411 -18.15 29.42 3.42
CA THR A 411 -18.49 30.12 2.17
C THR A 411 -19.79 29.55 1.66
N ASP A 412 -20.82 30.40 1.49
CA ASP A 412 -22.16 30.01 1.06
C ASP A 412 -22.78 28.85 1.86
N CYS A 413 -22.38 28.70 3.12
CA CYS A 413 -22.92 27.74 4.07
C CYS A 413 -22.77 28.28 5.50
N LYS A 414 -23.44 27.64 6.44
CA LYS A 414 -23.37 27.98 7.87
C LYS A 414 -23.68 26.76 8.73
N ILE A 415 -23.27 26.81 9.99
CA ILE A 415 -23.78 25.89 11.01
C ILE A 415 -25.25 26.25 11.24
N VAL A 416 -26.14 25.26 11.09
CA VAL A 416 -27.59 25.40 11.29
C VAL A 416 -28.07 24.67 12.55
N SER A 417 -27.31 23.70 13.05
CA SER A 417 -27.64 22.97 14.27
C SER A 417 -26.35 22.51 14.98
N PRO A 418 -26.29 22.54 16.33
CA PRO A 418 -27.29 23.12 17.21
C PRO A 418 -27.27 24.66 17.14
N GLU A 419 -28.41 25.30 17.43
CA GLU A 419 -28.49 26.75 17.49
C GLU A 419 -27.70 27.34 18.67
N GLY A 420 -27.28 28.60 18.52
CA GLY A 420 -26.59 29.34 19.58
C GLY A 420 -25.21 28.77 19.91
N THR A 421 -24.55 28.17 18.91
CA THR A 421 -23.17 27.71 19.06
C THR A 421 -22.18 28.87 18.94
N GLU A 422 -21.09 28.78 19.68
CA GLU A 422 -20.03 29.78 19.72
C GLU A 422 -18.65 29.13 19.60
N TRP A 423 -17.74 29.77 18.86
CA TRP A 423 -16.33 29.36 18.81
C TRP A 423 -15.57 30.00 19.95
N LYS A 424 -14.81 29.20 20.71
CA LYS A 424 -13.92 29.71 21.75
C LYS A 424 -12.47 29.40 21.43
N GLU A 425 -11.65 30.45 21.52
CA GLU A 425 -10.21 30.32 21.54
C GLU A 425 -9.76 29.87 22.92
N LEU A 426 -8.98 28.81 22.96
CA LEU A 426 -8.57 28.13 24.18
C LEU A 426 -7.08 27.84 24.14
N LYS A 427 -6.46 27.76 25.33
CA LYS A 427 -5.05 27.45 25.50
C LYS A 427 -4.87 26.28 26.45
N LYS A 428 -4.04 25.31 26.07
CA LYS A 428 -3.59 24.23 26.95
C LYS A 428 -2.10 24.00 26.74
N GLY A 429 -1.31 24.36 27.75
CA GLY A 429 0.14 24.48 27.58
C GLY A 429 0.49 25.59 26.58
N SER A 430 1.38 25.30 25.63
CA SER A 430 1.77 26.22 24.55
C SER A 430 0.82 26.22 23.34
N TYR A 431 -0.16 25.32 23.30
CA TYR A 431 -1.05 25.16 22.16
C TYR A 431 -2.29 26.05 22.30
N THR A 432 -2.55 26.86 21.27
CA THR A 432 -3.80 27.61 21.08
C THR A 432 -4.66 26.88 20.05
N PHE A 433 -5.95 26.73 20.32
CA PHE A 433 -6.89 26.00 19.48
C PHE A 433 -8.31 26.55 19.65
N GLN A 434 -9.21 26.09 18.78
CA GLN A 434 -10.61 26.49 18.73
C GLN A 434 -11.50 25.27 18.96
N SER A 435 -12.52 25.40 19.78
CA SER A 435 -13.57 24.38 19.94
C SER A 435 -14.94 25.03 19.86
N LEU A 436 -15.92 24.29 19.33
CA LEU A 436 -17.31 24.73 19.24
C LEU A 436 -18.05 24.42 20.54
N PHE A 437 -18.62 25.46 21.15
CA PHE A 437 -19.42 25.38 22.37
C PHE A 437 -20.90 25.55 22.04
N GLY A 438 -21.76 24.84 22.77
CA GLY A 438 -23.19 25.07 22.76
C GLY A 438 -23.58 26.17 23.76
N SER A 439 -24.86 26.55 23.72
CA SER A 439 -25.45 27.55 24.64
C SER A 439 -25.37 27.19 26.13
N ASN A 440 -25.12 25.92 26.45
CA ASN A 440 -24.88 25.45 27.82
C ASN A 440 -23.45 25.71 28.33
N GLY A 441 -22.61 26.37 27.55
CA GLY A 441 -21.23 26.69 27.91
C GLY A 441 -20.27 25.48 27.88
N LYS A 442 -20.69 24.33 27.34
CA LYS A 442 -19.86 23.14 27.13
C LYS A 442 -19.60 22.90 25.64
N VAL A 443 -18.56 22.14 25.32
CA VAL A 443 -18.32 21.71 23.94
C VAL A 443 -19.51 20.92 23.41
N VAL A 444 -19.82 21.12 22.12
CA VAL A 444 -20.89 20.37 21.48
C VAL A 444 -20.47 18.92 21.32
N THR A 445 -21.24 18.00 21.89
CA THR A 445 -21.04 16.54 21.76
C THR A 445 -22.15 15.85 20.97
N ASP A 446 -23.10 16.63 20.46
CA ASP A 446 -24.14 16.14 19.56
C ASP A 446 -23.84 16.51 18.11
N TRP A 447 -24.69 16.09 17.18
CA TRP A 447 -24.55 16.42 15.77
C TRP A 447 -24.46 17.93 15.55
N VAL A 448 -23.39 18.34 14.88
CA VAL A 448 -23.24 19.69 14.30
C VAL A 448 -23.54 19.58 12.81
N THR A 449 -24.54 20.32 12.34
CA THR A 449 -24.98 20.32 10.95
C THR A 449 -24.59 21.63 10.29
N ILE A 450 -23.92 21.54 9.14
CA ILE A 450 -23.52 22.62 8.25
C ILE A 450 -24.28 22.43 6.95
N GLN A 451 -24.98 23.47 6.48
CA GLN A 451 -25.77 23.43 5.26
C GLN A 451 -25.48 24.65 4.38
N PRO A 452 -25.69 24.54 3.05
CA PRO A 452 -25.68 25.68 2.16
C PRO A 452 -26.66 26.77 2.62
N ASN A 453 -26.32 28.04 2.40
CA ASN A 453 -27.19 29.16 2.78
C ASN A 453 -28.52 29.18 1.99
N ASP A 454 -28.55 28.54 0.82
CA ASP A 454 -29.71 28.36 -0.05
C ASP A 454 -30.46 27.03 0.19
N ALA A 455 -30.10 26.26 1.22
CA ALA A 455 -30.76 24.99 1.53
C ALA A 455 -32.22 25.20 2.02
N PRO A 456 -33.18 24.34 1.61
CA PRO A 456 -34.53 24.36 2.15
C PRO A 456 -34.54 24.05 3.65
N GLU A 457 -35.47 24.66 4.39
CA GLU A 457 -35.68 24.37 5.81
C GLU A 457 -36.06 22.90 6.04
N THR A 458 -35.45 22.27 7.05
CA THR A 458 -35.77 20.91 7.49
C THR A 458 -36.33 20.92 8.91
N TYR A 459 -37.05 19.85 9.26
CA TYR A 459 -37.81 19.75 10.51
C TYR A 459 -37.45 18.50 11.31
N ASP A 460 -37.43 18.63 12.64
CA ASP A 460 -37.26 17.52 13.56
C ASP A 460 -38.62 17.07 14.11
N LEU A 461 -38.87 15.77 14.07
CA LEU A 461 -40.01 15.14 14.69
C LEU A 461 -39.70 14.82 16.15
N VAL A 462 -40.46 15.42 17.06
CA VAL A 462 -40.32 15.23 18.50
C VAL A 462 -41.52 14.45 19.02
N LEU A 463 -41.26 13.40 19.80
CA LEU A 463 -42.26 12.75 20.63
C LEU A 463 -42.25 13.40 22.01
N GLU A 464 -43.34 14.05 22.39
CA GLU A 464 -43.51 14.68 23.70
C GLU A 464 -43.94 13.66 24.75
N SER A 465 -44.84 12.74 24.37
CA SER A 465 -45.32 11.65 25.23
C SER A 465 -45.90 10.52 24.39
N TYR A 466 -45.74 9.28 24.82
CA TYR A 466 -46.31 8.11 24.14
C TYR A 466 -47.75 7.79 24.56
N GLY A 467 -48.35 8.59 25.46
CA GLY A 467 -49.71 8.37 25.95
C GLY A 467 -49.87 7.00 26.63
N GLU A 468 -50.98 6.31 26.35
CA GLU A 468 -51.28 4.98 26.92
C GLU A 468 -50.87 3.81 25.99
N ASN A 469 -50.45 4.09 24.76
CA ASN A 469 -50.28 3.07 23.71
C ASN A 469 -48.81 2.83 23.32
N LEU A 470 -47.99 2.50 24.32
CA LEU A 470 -46.54 2.31 24.16
C LEU A 470 -46.16 1.36 23.01
N VAL A 471 -46.90 0.26 22.84
CA VAL A 471 -46.60 -0.75 21.81
C VAL A 471 -46.84 -0.20 20.40
N ALA A 472 -47.96 0.49 20.17
CA ALA A 472 -48.26 1.06 18.85
C ALA A 472 -47.29 2.19 18.49
N VAL A 473 -47.02 3.09 19.44
CA VAL A 473 -46.05 4.20 19.26
C VAL A 473 -44.64 3.65 18.98
N THR A 474 -44.21 2.62 19.73
CA THR A 474 -42.92 1.95 19.50
C THR A 474 -42.81 1.36 18.10
N LYS A 475 -43.89 0.79 17.55
CA LYS A 475 -43.90 0.24 16.20
C LYS A 475 -43.71 1.34 15.15
N ILE A 476 -44.40 2.47 15.29
CA ILE A 476 -44.27 3.63 14.38
C ILE A 476 -42.86 4.21 14.47
N VAL A 477 -42.32 4.43 15.68
CA VAL A 477 -40.95 4.93 15.86
C VAL A 477 -39.92 3.98 15.25
N LYS A 478 -40.11 2.67 15.39
CA LYS A 478 -39.26 1.66 14.76
C LYS A 478 -39.29 1.77 13.23
N GLU A 479 -40.47 1.95 12.64
CA GLU A 479 -40.64 2.12 11.19
C GLU A 479 -40.00 3.43 10.70
N LEU A 480 -40.17 4.53 11.42
CA LEU A 480 -39.62 5.84 11.06
C LEU A 480 -38.08 5.90 11.15
N THR A 481 -37.49 5.20 12.12
CA THR A 481 -36.07 5.29 12.48
C THR A 481 -35.22 4.10 12.02
N GLY A 482 -35.84 2.97 11.69
CA GLY A 482 -35.14 1.72 11.38
C GLY A 482 -34.44 1.05 12.58
N LEU A 483 -34.65 1.56 13.81
CA LEU A 483 -34.06 1.00 15.02
C LEU A 483 -34.56 -0.43 15.29
N SER A 484 -33.80 -1.21 16.07
CA SER A 484 -34.30 -2.48 16.58
C SER A 484 -35.44 -2.23 17.58
N LEU A 485 -36.36 -3.20 17.76
CA LEU A 485 -37.53 -3.03 18.63
C LEU A 485 -37.15 -2.60 20.05
N LEU A 486 -36.05 -3.13 20.59
CA LEU A 486 -35.54 -2.76 21.91
C LEU A 486 -35.07 -1.30 21.97
N LYS A 487 -34.29 -0.84 20.98
CA LYS A 487 -33.79 0.54 20.93
C LYS A 487 -34.92 1.54 20.67
N ALA A 488 -35.88 1.19 19.82
CA ALA A 488 -37.06 2.03 19.57
C ALA A 488 -37.90 2.19 20.83
N LYS A 489 -38.12 1.11 21.59
CA LYS A 489 -38.84 1.16 22.87
C LYS A 489 -38.11 2.06 23.88
N GLN A 490 -36.80 1.89 24.03
CA GLN A 490 -35.98 2.73 24.92
C GLN A 490 -36.04 4.21 24.54
N LEU A 491 -36.05 4.55 23.25
CA LEU A 491 -36.19 5.92 22.78
C LEU A 491 -37.58 6.49 23.13
N VAL A 492 -38.65 5.73 22.85
CA VAL A 492 -40.03 6.15 23.15
C VAL A 492 -40.24 6.37 24.65
N GLU A 493 -39.71 5.48 25.50
CA GLU A 493 -39.79 5.60 26.96
C GLU A 493 -38.95 6.77 27.51
N SER A 494 -38.09 7.38 26.69
CA SER A 494 -37.29 8.56 27.07
C SER A 494 -37.95 9.89 26.70
N ALA A 495 -39.21 9.87 26.24
CA ALA A 495 -39.95 11.09 25.92
C ALA A 495 -39.96 12.09 27.11
N PRO A 496 -39.83 13.41 26.85
CA PRO A 496 -39.82 14.02 25.53
C PRO A 496 -38.46 13.84 24.80
N CYS A 497 -38.50 13.40 23.55
CA CYS A 497 -37.29 13.05 22.77
C CYS A 497 -37.49 13.27 21.26
N ILE A 498 -36.39 13.52 20.54
CA ILE A 498 -36.39 13.59 19.08
C ILE A 498 -36.47 12.16 18.51
N ILE A 499 -37.45 11.92 17.65
CA ILE A 499 -37.65 10.64 16.95
C ILE A 499 -36.87 10.60 15.65
N LYS A 500 -36.91 11.69 14.87
CA LYS A 500 -36.26 11.77 13.57
C LYS A 500 -35.92 13.20 13.24
N GLU A 501 -34.76 13.43 12.67
CA GLU A 501 -34.25 14.76 12.34
C GLU A 501 -34.24 15.01 10.84
N ASN A 502 -34.12 16.28 10.45
CA ASN A 502 -33.87 16.70 9.05
C ASN A 502 -34.93 16.20 8.04
N MET A 503 -36.20 16.20 8.43
CA MET A 503 -37.31 15.81 7.59
C MET A 503 -37.76 16.99 6.70
N SER A 504 -38.33 16.69 5.53
CA SER A 504 -39.12 17.70 4.81
C SER A 504 -40.33 18.11 5.67
N GLN A 505 -40.88 19.29 5.42
CA GLN A 505 -42.05 19.75 6.17
C GLN A 505 -43.23 18.78 6.03
N GLU A 506 -43.42 18.23 4.83
CA GLU A 506 -44.45 17.25 4.49
C GLU A 506 -44.24 15.94 5.25
N ASP A 507 -43.03 15.36 5.18
CA ASP A 507 -42.72 14.10 5.85
C ASP A 507 -42.84 14.24 7.37
N ALA A 508 -42.40 15.37 7.93
CA ALA A 508 -42.46 15.65 9.37
C ALA A 508 -43.92 15.72 9.84
N LYS A 509 -44.78 16.41 9.08
CA LYS A 509 -46.23 16.48 9.35
C LYS A 509 -46.86 15.10 9.26
N GLU A 510 -46.58 14.32 8.21
CA GLU A 510 -47.14 12.97 8.06
C GLU A 510 -46.72 12.05 9.20
N ALA A 511 -45.45 12.07 9.59
CA ALA A 511 -44.95 11.24 10.68
C ALA A 511 -45.50 11.66 12.05
N ARG A 512 -45.65 12.98 12.30
CA ARG A 512 -46.34 13.50 13.49
C ARG A 512 -47.78 12.99 13.53
N ASP A 513 -48.51 13.08 12.42
CA ASP A 513 -49.92 12.69 12.36
C ASP A 513 -50.11 11.18 12.60
N LYS A 514 -49.17 10.35 12.11
CA LYS A 514 -49.13 8.90 12.45
C LYS A 514 -48.98 8.67 13.95
N LEU A 515 -48.09 9.42 14.61
CA LEU A 515 -47.90 9.31 16.07
C LEU A 515 -49.14 9.78 16.84
N LEU A 516 -49.75 10.89 16.43
CA LEU A 516 -50.99 11.41 17.02
C LEU A 516 -52.15 10.41 16.89
N ALA A 517 -52.32 9.79 15.71
CA ALA A 517 -53.34 8.77 15.47
C ALA A 517 -53.18 7.51 16.35
N ALA A 518 -51.95 7.23 16.81
CA ALA A 518 -51.66 6.15 17.75
C ALA A 518 -51.86 6.53 19.23
N GLY A 519 -52.25 7.77 19.53
CA GLY A 519 -52.49 8.27 20.88
C GLY A 519 -51.28 8.90 21.56
N ALA A 520 -50.20 9.19 20.82
CA ALA A 520 -49.06 9.95 21.33
C ALA A 520 -49.31 11.47 21.24
N THR A 521 -48.47 12.25 21.92
CA THR A 521 -48.29 13.68 21.66
C THR A 521 -46.97 13.88 20.92
N ALA A 522 -47.02 14.50 19.74
CA ALA A 522 -45.83 14.76 18.93
C ALA A 522 -45.88 16.17 18.33
N SER A 523 -44.70 16.78 18.16
CA SER A 523 -44.52 18.12 17.62
C SER A 523 -43.45 18.11 16.53
N ILE A 524 -43.46 19.11 15.66
CA ILE A 524 -42.38 19.35 14.70
C ILE A 524 -41.74 20.69 14.99
N HIS A 525 -40.43 20.75 14.87
CA HIS A 525 -39.63 21.96 15.09
C HIS A 525 -38.74 22.17 13.89
N LEU A 526 -38.34 23.41 13.61
CA LEU A 526 -37.22 23.64 12.69
C LEU A 526 -36.01 22.86 13.21
N HIS A 527 -35.20 22.30 12.30
CA HIS A 527 -34.11 21.42 12.71
C HIS A 527 -33.19 22.12 13.71
N GLY A 528 -32.95 21.48 14.86
CA GLY A 528 -32.08 22.01 15.92
C GLY A 528 -32.70 23.08 16.83
N THR A 529 -33.97 23.46 16.65
CA THR A 529 -34.62 24.49 17.48
C THR A 529 -35.34 23.95 18.70
N TRP A 530 -35.59 22.63 18.75
CA TRP A 530 -36.31 22.03 19.86
C TRP A 530 -35.49 22.05 21.16
N LYS A 531 -36.13 22.46 22.25
CA LYS A 531 -35.57 22.42 23.61
C LYS A 531 -36.50 21.62 24.50
N PRO A 532 -36.01 20.62 25.26
CA PRO A 532 -36.85 19.88 26.20
C PRO A 532 -37.38 20.82 27.29
N SER A 533 -38.67 21.14 27.25
CA SER A 533 -39.35 21.85 28.32
C SER A 533 -39.68 20.86 29.44
N GLY A 534 -38.94 20.89 30.55
CA GLY A 534 -39.34 20.18 31.78
C GLY A 534 -38.26 19.46 32.60
N ILE A 535 -36.98 19.46 32.21
CA ILE A 535 -35.94 18.91 33.08
C ILE A 535 -35.43 20.03 34.01
N ASN A 536 -36.02 20.09 35.21
CA ASN A 536 -35.29 20.58 36.37
C ASN A 536 -34.09 19.65 36.51
N VAL A 537 -32.89 20.14 36.15
CA VAL A 537 -31.65 19.36 36.23
C VAL A 537 -31.38 19.09 37.72
N GLN A 538 -32.00 18.05 38.26
CA GLN A 538 -31.40 17.35 39.37
C GLN A 538 -30.16 16.68 38.81
N THR A 539 -29.03 17.30 39.12
CA THR A 539 -27.70 16.72 39.01
C THR A 539 -27.76 15.28 39.52
N VAL A 540 -27.76 14.31 38.60
CA VAL A 540 -27.46 12.94 38.97
C VAL A 540 -25.97 12.91 39.20
N ASP A 541 -25.61 13.08 40.48
CA ASP A 541 -24.29 12.85 41.01
C ASP A 541 -23.82 11.45 40.60
N THR A 542 -22.80 11.40 39.73
CA THR A 542 -22.22 10.16 39.18
C THR A 542 -21.47 9.32 40.24
N ALA A 543 -21.60 9.65 41.52
CA ALA A 543 -21.10 8.87 42.65
C ALA A 543 -22.09 7.80 43.19
N ALA A 544 -23.31 7.66 42.65
CA ALA A 544 -24.29 6.70 43.20
C ALA A 544 -23.98 5.23 42.81
N LYS A 545 -23.49 4.45 43.78
CA LYS A 545 -23.33 2.99 43.66
C LYS A 545 -24.66 2.34 43.25
N VAL A 546 -24.64 1.44 42.26
CA VAL A 546 -25.84 0.71 41.81
C VAL A 546 -26.09 -0.45 42.78
N ILE A 547 -27.29 -0.53 43.35
CA ILE A 547 -27.65 -1.53 44.36
C ILE A 547 -28.84 -2.38 43.90
N TYR A 548 -28.74 -3.70 44.07
CA TYR A 548 -29.82 -4.66 43.81
C TYR A 548 -30.11 -5.52 45.05
N THR A 549 -31.33 -6.05 45.16
CA THR A 549 -31.64 -7.17 46.05
C THR A 549 -30.98 -8.46 45.55
N LEU A 550 -30.90 -9.51 46.38
CA LEU A 550 -30.43 -10.84 45.95
C LEU A 550 -31.29 -11.43 44.81
N GLN A 551 -32.54 -10.98 44.69
CA GLN A 551 -33.48 -11.37 43.64
C GLN A 551 -33.36 -10.50 42.37
N GLY A 552 -32.39 -9.57 42.31
CA GLY A 552 -32.10 -8.77 41.12
C GLY A 552 -32.96 -7.52 40.94
N VAL A 553 -33.71 -7.10 41.97
CA VAL A 553 -34.51 -5.86 41.91
C VAL A 553 -33.62 -4.66 42.23
N ARG A 554 -33.55 -3.67 41.33
CA ARG A 554 -32.78 -2.44 41.52
C ARG A 554 -33.41 -1.57 42.61
N LEU A 555 -32.59 -1.09 43.54
CA LEU A 555 -33.02 -0.22 44.63
C LEU A 555 -32.56 1.22 44.36
N ASN A 556 -33.50 2.17 44.34
CA ASN A 556 -33.23 3.60 44.18
C ASN A 556 -33.09 4.29 45.56
N THR A 557 -32.23 3.77 46.44
CA THR A 557 -31.89 4.40 47.71
C THR A 557 -30.41 4.18 48.03
N LYS A 558 -29.83 5.00 48.93
CA LYS A 558 -28.44 4.88 49.34
C LYS A 558 -28.23 3.62 50.20
N PHE A 559 -27.06 2.97 50.08
CA PHE A 559 -26.76 1.72 50.79
C PHE A 559 -26.91 1.87 52.31
N GLU A 560 -26.60 3.06 52.84
CA GLU A 560 -26.67 3.43 54.26
C GLU A 560 -28.11 3.48 54.80
N ASN A 561 -29.11 3.58 53.93
CA ASN A 561 -30.53 3.66 54.32
C ASN A 561 -31.28 2.33 54.18
N LEU A 562 -30.63 1.27 53.70
CA LEU A 562 -31.23 -0.07 53.58
C LEU A 562 -31.33 -0.78 54.94
N PRO A 563 -32.34 -1.63 55.20
CA PRO A 563 -32.35 -2.49 56.38
C PRO A 563 -31.18 -3.50 56.37
N ALA A 564 -30.92 -4.15 57.50
CA ALA A 564 -29.92 -5.21 57.59
C ALA A 564 -30.29 -6.36 56.62
N GLY A 565 -29.32 -6.82 55.84
CA GLY A 565 -29.58 -7.75 54.74
C GLY A 565 -28.42 -7.85 53.74
N VAL A 566 -28.57 -8.74 52.75
CA VAL A 566 -27.57 -8.95 51.69
C VAL A 566 -28.02 -8.29 50.40
N TYR A 567 -27.16 -7.44 49.84
CA TYR A 567 -27.41 -6.70 48.61
C TYR A 567 -26.27 -6.89 47.61
N ILE A 568 -26.54 -6.64 46.32
CA ILE A 568 -25.51 -6.57 45.29
C ILE A 568 -25.20 -5.10 45.02
N VAL A 569 -24.03 -4.64 45.44
CA VAL A 569 -23.57 -3.26 45.25
C VAL A 569 -22.44 -3.27 44.23
N ASN A 570 -22.61 -2.59 43.09
CA ASN A 570 -21.65 -2.58 41.96
C ASN A 570 -21.18 -4.00 41.56
N GLY A 571 -22.12 -4.95 41.50
CA GLY A 571 -21.85 -6.34 41.09
C GLY A 571 -21.24 -7.24 42.18
N LYS A 572 -20.99 -6.74 43.39
CA LYS A 572 -20.49 -7.55 44.52
C LYS A 572 -21.55 -7.75 45.59
N LYS A 573 -21.66 -8.97 46.14
CA LYS A 573 -22.50 -9.24 47.32
C LYS A 573 -21.89 -8.54 48.54
N VAL A 574 -22.68 -7.70 49.19
CA VAL A 574 -22.31 -6.96 50.40
C VAL A 574 -23.36 -7.26 51.47
N LEU A 575 -22.91 -7.71 52.65
CA LEU A 575 -23.76 -7.87 53.82
C LEU A 575 -23.81 -6.54 54.58
N LYS A 576 -25.01 -5.99 54.74
CA LYS A 576 -25.28 -4.89 55.65
C LYS A 576 -25.68 -5.46 57.00
N LYS A 577 -24.84 -5.21 58.01
CA LYS A 577 -25.08 -5.63 59.39
C LYS A 577 -26.16 -4.78 60.05
#